data_AF-A0A524KGH4-F1
#
_entry.id   AF-A0A524KGH4-F1
#
_cell.length_a   1.000
_cell.length_b   1.000
_cell.length_c   1.000
_cell.angle_alpha   90.00
_cell.angle_beta   90.00
_cell.angle_gamma   90.00
#
_symmetry.space_group_name_H-M   'P 1'
#
loop_
_entity.id
_entity.type
_entity.pdbx_description
1 polymer ?
#
loop_
_entity_poly.entity_id
_entity_poly.type
_entity_poly.pdbx_seq_one_letter_code
_entity_poly.pdbx_strand_id
1 'polypeptide(L)'
;MIRWAAAQYLYLLLAIPLVIAVIATGGWLKRRNLRQLADPELVPRLTDSRSPRLAATKVLCLVLGLLFTILAAARPQWGEKLQVYKGRGIDIVIALDASKSMLATDVKPSRLSRAKTEIASLLDNLSTNQVGIVAFAGDAHVMCPLTPDTEAAKLFLDIIDPENMPRPGTDI
;
A
#
# COMPACT_ATOMS: atom_id res chain seq x y z
N MET A 1 5.11 -14.72 -2.58
CA MET A 1 6.50 -14.21 -2.48
C MET A 1 6.73 -13.72 -1.05
N ILE A 2 7.82 -14.09 -0.38
CA ILE A 2 8.10 -13.65 1.01
C ILE A 2 8.51 -12.18 0.97
N ARG A 3 7.81 -11.33 1.73
CA ARG A 3 8.18 -9.92 1.88
C ARG A 3 8.50 -9.62 3.34
N TRP A 4 9.60 -8.93 3.55
CA TRP A 4 10.02 -8.47 4.87
C TRP A 4 9.51 -7.04 5.07
N ALA A 5 8.62 -6.82 6.02
CA ALA A 5 8.08 -5.47 6.26
C ALA A 5 9.13 -4.53 6.85
N ALA A 6 10.11 -5.07 7.58
CA ALA A 6 11.18 -4.29 8.20
C ALA A 6 12.52 -4.99 7.97
N ALA A 7 12.95 -5.06 6.70
CA ALA A 7 14.21 -5.69 6.29
C ALA A 7 15.44 -5.12 7.00
N GLN A 8 15.38 -3.87 7.46
CA GLN A 8 16.44 -3.20 8.23
C GLN A 8 16.84 -3.95 9.52
N TYR A 9 15.93 -4.70 10.14
CA TYR A 9 16.26 -5.48 11.34
C TYR A 9 17.11 -6.73 11.04
N LEU A 10 17.20 -7.16 9.78
CA LEU A 10 18.09 -8.26 9.40
C LEU A 10 19.58 -7.87 9.56
N TYR A 11 19.92 -6.58 9.55
CA TYR A 11 21.30 -6.14 9.83
C TYR A 11 21.73 -6.45 11.27
N LEU A 12 20.80 -6.58 12.22
CA LEU A 12 21.11 -7.01 13.60
C LEU A 12 21.64 -8.44 13.67
N LEU A 13 21.43 -9.25 12.64
CA LEU A 13 21.98 -10.60 12.56
C LEU A 13 23.53 -10.57 12.52
N LEU A 14 24.11 -9.48 12.04
CA LEU A 14 25.56 -9.24 12.05
C LEU A 14 26.11 -8.94 13.46
N ALA A 15 25.24 -8.60 14.42
CA ALA A 15 25.63 -8.44 15.83
C ALA A 15 25.75 -9.78 16.57
N ILE A 16 25.16 -10.87 16.07
CA ILE A 16 25.25 -12.21 16.67
C ILE A 16 26.71 -12.70 16.81
N PRO A 17 27.57 -12.67 15.77
CA PRO A 17 28.96 -13.10 15.91
C PRO A 17 29.75 -12.23 16.90
N LEU A 18 29.42 -10.93 17.01
CA LEU A 18 30.04 -10.03 17.99
C LEU A 18 29.70 -10.46 19.43
N VAL A 19 28.43 -10.78 19.70
CA VAL A 19 27.99 -11.26 21.02
C VAL A 19 28.66 -12.60 21.36
N ILE A 20 28.76 -13.52 20.40
CA ILE A 20 29.46 -14.79 20.57
C ILE A 20 30.95 -14.56 20.87
N ALA A 21 31.60 -13.65 20.15
CA ALA A 21 33.01 -13.31 20.37
C ALA A 21 33.25 -12.70 21.76
N VAL A 22 32.37 -11.84 22.25
CA VAL A 22 32.45 -11.27 23.61
C VAL A 22 32.29 -12.36 24.69
N ILE A 23 31.34 -13.28 24.52
CA ILE A 23 31.15 -14.40 25.46
C ILE A 23 32.36 -15.34 25.43
N ALA A 24 32.90 -15.63 24.25
CA ALA A 24 34.06 -16.50 24.07
C ALA A 24 35.34 -15.89 24.64
N THR A 25 35.60 -14.61 24.37
CA THR A 25 36.76 -13.87 24.91
C THR A 25 36.68 -13.71 26.42
N GLY A 26 35.51 -13.38 26.98
CA GLY A 26 35.29 -13.35 28.42
C GLY A 26 35.50 -14.72 29.09
N GLY A 27 35.05 -15.80 28.44
CA GLY A 27 35.31 -17.17 28.87
C GLY A 27 36.79 -17.55 28.82
N TRP A 28 37.49 -17.14 27.76
CA TRP A 28 38.92 -17.38 27.57
C TRP A 28 39.78 -16.60 28.57
N LEU A 29 39.50 -15.31 28.75
CA LEU A 29 40.24 -14.44 29.67
C LEU A 29 40.04 -14.88 31.12
N LYS A 30 38.81 -15.29 31.49
CA LYS A 30 38.53 -15.85 32.82
C LYS A 30 39.31 -17.13 33.06
N ARG A 31 39.39 -18.03 32.07
CA ARG A 31 40.22 -19.25 32.14
C ARG A 31 41.71 -18.93 32.23
N ARG A 32 42.19 -17.89 31.54
CA ARG A 32 43.59 -17.45 31.59
C ARG A 32 43.96 -16.86 32.94
N ASN A 33 43.14 -15.97 33.49
CA ASN A 33 43.37 -15.36 34.80
C ASN A 33 43.27 -16.39 35.94
N LEU A 34 42.31 -17.32 35.87
CA LEU A 34 42.19 -18.42 36.83
C LEU A 34 43.44 -19.31 36.87
N ARG A 35 44.14 -19.48 35.75
CA ARG A 35 45.42 -20.22 35.70
C ARG A 35 46.62 -19.45 36.23
N GLN A 36 46.53 -18.12 36.34
CA GLN A 36 47.61 -17.26 36.86
C GLN A 36 47.44 -16.96 38.35
N LEU A 37 46.21 -17.02 38.88
CA LEU A 37 45.87 -16.68 40.26
C LEU A 37 45.64 -17.90 41.16
N ALA A 38 45.57 -19.12 40.62
CA ALA A 38 45.28 -20.32 41.40
C ALA A 38 46.14 -21.52 40.98
N ASP A 39 46.55 -22.32 41.98
CA ASP A 39 47.38 -23.51 41.79
C ASP A 39 46.72 -24.52 40.83
N PRO A 40 47.46 -25.12 39.88
CA PRO A 40 46.91 -26.00 38.85
C PRO A 40 46.11 -27.18 39.40
N GLU A 41 46.40 -27.62 40.63
CA GLU A 41 45.70 -28.72 41.31
C GLU A 41 44.41 -28.31 42.02
N LEU A 42 44.26 -27.04 42.41
CA LEU A 42 43.09 -26.51 43.13
C LEU A 42 42.03 -25.92 42.19
N VAL A 43 42.43 -25.48 40.98
CA VAL A 43 41.51 -24.95 39.96
C VAL A 43 40.41 -25.95 39.56
N PRO A 44 40.69 -27.24 39.28
CA PRO A 44 39.64 -28.19 38.93
C PRO A 44 38.62 -28.35 40.05
N ARG A 45 39.07 -28.43 41.31
CA ARG A 45 38.21 -28.67 42.49
C ARG A 45 37.30 -27.48 42.84
N LEU A 46 37.72 -26.25 42.55
CA LEU A 46 36.92 -25.04 42.77
C LEU A 46 35.98 -24.71 41.60
N THR A 47 36.23 -25.24 40.40
CA THR A 47 35.43 -24.96 39.20
C THR A 47 34.60 -26.15 38.70
N ASP A 48 34.73 -27.32 39.34
CA ASP A 48 34.04 -28.59 38.99
C ASP A 48 32.51 -28.47 38.98
N SER A 49 31.97 -27.46 39.66
CA SER A 49 30.54 -27.15 39.68
C SER A 49 29.99 -26.60 38.36
N ARG A 50 30.85 -26.31 37.35
CA ARG A 50 30.41 -25.88 36.02
C ARG A 50 30.56 -26.98 34.98
N SER A 51 29.47 -27.70 34.73
CA SER A 51 29.38 -28.59 33.56
C SER A 51 29.57 -27.79 32.26
N PRO A 52 30.56 -28.14 31.42
CA PRO A 52 30.81 -27.45 30.16
C PRO A 52 29.66 -27.63 29.18
N ARG A 53 28.92 -28.74 29.27
CA ARG A 53 27.71 -28.99 28.47
C ARG A 53 26.61 -28.01 28.82
N LEU A 54 26.30 -27.82 30.10
CA LEU A 54 25.30 -26.85 30.56
C LEU A 54 25.65 -25.41 30.17
N ALA A 55 26.94 -25.05 30.24
CA ALA A 55 27.42 -23.75 29.77
C ALA A 55 27.20 -23.57 28.26
N ALA A 56 27.52 -24.59 27.44
CA ALA A 56 27.29 -24.56 26.01
C ALA A 56 25.80 -24.50 25.65
N THR A 57 24.95 -25.29 26.32
CA THR A 57 23.50 -25.27 26.11
C THR A 57 22.90 -23.91 26.46
N LYS A 58 23.38 -23.27 27.54
CA LYS A 58 22.94 -21.91 27.90
C LYS A 58 23.28 -20.88 26.82
N VAL A 59 24.49 -20.93 26.27
CA VAL A 59 24.91 -20.03 25.19
C VAL A 59 24.12 -20.31 23.91
N LEU A 60 23.93 -21.57 23.55
CA LEU A 60 23.12 -21.97 22.39
C LEU A 60 21.68 -21.45 22.50
N CYS A 61 21.05 -21.60 23.67
CA CYS A 61 19.70 -21.13 23.92
C CYS A 61 19.59 -19.59 23.81
N LEU A 62 20.59 -18.87 24.33
CA LEU A 62 20.69 -17.41 24.17
C LEU A 62 20.80 -16.97 22.70
N VAL A 63 21.65 -17.65 21.91
CA VAL A 63 21.85 -17.34 20.49
C VAL A 63 20.59 -17.63 19.68
N LEU A 64 19.94 -18.77 19.92
CA LEU A 64 18.68 -19.12 19.27
C LEU A 64 17.55 -18.17 19.64
N GLY A 65 17.45 -17.79 20.92
CA GLY A 65 16.46 -16.80 21.38
C GLY A 65 16.64 -15.44 20.70
N LEU A 66 17.90 -14.98 20.58
CA LEU A 66 18.22 -13.75 19.87
C LEU A 66 17.86 -13.84 18.38
N LEU A 67 18.20 -14.96 17.73
CA LEU A 67 17.86 -15.22 16.32
C LEU A 67 16.35 -15.15 16.07
N PHE A 68 15.55 -15.84 16.88
CA PHE A 68 14.09 -15.81 16.74
C PHE A 68 13.49 -14.43 17.02
N THR A 69 14.05 -13.69 17.97
CA THR A 69 13.62 -12.31 18.25
C THR A 69 13.88 -11.40 17.04
N ILE A 70 15.05 -11.51 16.41
CA ILE A 70 15.39 -10.74 15.20
C ILE A 70 14.45 -11.12 14.04
N LEU A 71 14.20 -12.41 13.83
CA LEU A 71 13.27 -12.90 12.80
C LEU A 71 11.85 -12.39 13.03
N ALA A 72 11.37 -12.41 14.27
CA ALA A 72 10.05 -11.87 14.63
C ALA A 72 9.99 -10.35 14.38
N ALA A 73 11.05 -9.61 14.73
CA ALA A 73 11.16 -8.17 14.48
C ALA A 73 11.22 -7.81 12.99
N ALA A 74 11.84 -8.65 12.16
CA ALA A 74 11.89 -8.48 10.71
C ALA A 74 10.51 -8.63 10.04
N ARG A 75 9.53 -9.20 10.76
CA ARG A 75 8.12 -9.40 10.35
C ARG A 75 8.04 -10.03 8.96
N PRO A 76 8.37 -11.34 8.82
CA PRO A 76 8.13 -12.06 7.58
C PRO A 76 6.63 -12.08 7.30
N GLN A 77 6.24 -11.52 6.17
CA GLN A 77 4.86 -11.48 5.72
C GLN A 77 4.70 -12.47 4.56
N TRP A 78 3.78 -13.40 4.75
CA TRP A 78 3.26 -14.29 3.70
C TRP A 78 1.83 -13.88 3.38
N GLY A 79 1.53 -13.76 2.10
CA GLY A 79 0.19 -13.40 1.64
C GLY A 79 0.24 -12.74 0.27
N GLU A 80 -0.84 -12.93 -0.48
CA GLU A 80 -1.06 -12.18 -1.70
C GLU A 80 -1.51 -10.77 -1.32
N LYS A 81 -0.80 -9.76 -1.81
CA LYS A 81 -1.42 -8.44 -1.89
C LYS A 81 -2.48 -8.57 -2.98
N LEU A 82 -3.73 -8.32 -2.62
CA LEU A 82 -4.68 -7.74 -3.56
C LEU A 82 -4.07 -6.40 -3.97
N GLN A 83 -3.20 -6.42 -4.99
CA GLN A 83 -2.95 -5.23 -5.78
C GLN A 83 -4.27 -4.97 -6.47
N VAL A 84 -5.15 -4.23 -5.78
CA VAL A 84 -6.21 -3.52 -6.46
C VAL A 84 -5.48 -2.62 -7.41
N TYR A 85 -5.44 -3.03 -8.67
CA TYR A 85 -4.91 -2.25 -9.76
C TYR A 85 -5.82 -1.03 -9.82
N LYS A 86 -5.51 0.00 -9.04
CA LYS A 86 -5.97 1.35 -9.32
C LYS A 86 -5.26 1.68 -10.62
N GLY A 87 -5.85 1.27 -11.75
CA GLY A 87 -5.45 1.80 -13.02
C GLY A 87 -5.39 3.31 -12.84
N ARG A 88 -4.34 3.94 -13.37
CA ARG A 88 -4.30 5.39 -13.49
C ARG A 88 -5.41 5.76 -14.47
N GLY A 89 -6.64 5.79 -13.96
CA GLY A 89 -7.75 6.42 -14.62
C GLY A 89 -7.37 7.87 -14.79
N ILE A 90 -7.60 8.40 -15.98
CA ILE A 90 -7.62 9.84 -16.18
C ILE A 90 -8.99 10.36 -15.74
N ASP A 91 -9.00 11.60 -15.26
CA ASP A 91 -10.22 12.30 -14.89
C ASP A 91 -10.75 13.03 -16.13
N ILE A 92 -11.95 12.68 -16.57
CA ILE A 92 -12.58 13.23 -17.77
C ILE A 92 -13.79 14.05 -17.34
N VAL A 93 -13.84 15.32 -17.73
CA VAL A 93 -15.00 16.18 -17.51
C VAL A 93 -15.63 16.51 -18.85
N ILE A 94 -16.90 16.16 -19.00
CA ILE A 94 -17.69 16.40 -20.21
C ILE A 94 -18.57 17.62 -19.97
N ALA A 95 -18.34 18.68 -20.73
CA ALA A 95 -19.21 19.85 -20.77
C ALA A 95 -20.26 19.68 -21.89
N LEU A 96 -21.53 19.58 -21.51
CA LEU A 96 -22.67 19.40 -22.41
C LEU A 96 -23.50 20.69 -22.50
N ASP A 97 -23.68 21.21 -23.71
CA ASP A 97 -24.62 22.30 -23.96
C ASP A 97 -26.06 21.78 -23.80
N ALA A 98 -26.83 22.43 -22.94
CA ALA A 98 -28.23 22.19 -22.66
C ALA A 98 -29.10 23.43 -22.97
N SER A 99 -28.64 24.29 -23.89
CA SER A 99 -29.42 25.42 -24.40
C SER A 99 -30.59 24.97 -25.28
N LYS A 100 -31.58 25.86 -25.46
CA LYS A 100 -32.75 25.58 -26.33
C LYS A 100 -32.36 25.28 -27.79
N SER A 101 -31.21 25.77 -28.27
CA SER A 101 -30.68 25.43 -29.60
C SER A 101 -30.36 23.94 -29.76
N MET A 102 -30.13 23.21 -28.67
CA MET A 102 -29.86 21.78 -28.71
C MET A 102 -31.12 20.93 -28.92
N LEU A 103 -32.32 21.54 -28.88
CA LEU A 103 -33.58 20.91 -29.30
C LEU A 103 -33.76 20.90 -30.82
N ALA A 104 -32.86 21.52 -31.58
CA ALA A 104 -32.89 21.48 -33.05
C ALA A 104 -32.83 20.03 -33.56
N THR A 105 -33.59 19.77 -34.63
CA THR A 105 -33.77 18.43 -35.22
C THR A 105 -33.03 18.25 -36.56
N ASP A 106 -32.07 19.14 -36.83
CA ASP A 106 -31.15 19.01 -37.97
C ASP A 106 -30.32 17.71 -37.90
N VAL A 107 -30.14 17.19 -36.69
CA VAL A 107 -29.74 15.81 -36.42
C VAL A 107 -30.88 15.08 -35.73
N LYS A 108 -31.30 13.92 -36.28
CA LYS A 108 -32.37 13.11 -35.68
C LYS A 108 -31.90 12.41 -34.39
N PRO A 109 -32.73 12.33 -33.33
CA PRO A 109 -34.04 12.99 -33.19
C PRO A 109 -33.92 14.47 -32.76
N SER A 110 -32.89 14.83 -31.99
CA SER A 110 -32.46 16.21 -31.73
C SER A 110 -30.94 16.23 -31.50
N ARG A 111 -30.28 17.39 -31.61
CA ARG A 111 -28.85 17.54 -31.28
C ARG A 111 -28.53 17.05 -29.87
N LEU A 112 -29.36 17.41 -28.88
CA LEU A 112 -29.19 16.98 -27.50
C LEU A 112 -29.29 15.46 -27.37
N SER A 113 -30.35 14.87 -27.92
CA SER A 113 -30.54 13.42 -27.84
C SER A 113 -29.38 12.68 -28.50
N ARG A 114 -28.88 13.18 -29.64
CA ARG A 114 -27.70 12.61 -30.29
C ARG A 114 -26.46 12.74 -29.41
N ALA A 115 -26.20 13.92 -28.83
CA ALA A 115 -25.07 14.15 -27.95
C ALA A 115 -25.10 13.21 -26.73
N LYS A 116 -26.27 13.02 -26.10
CA LYS A 116 -26.45 12.05 -25.00
C LYS A 116 -26.10 10.62 -25.44
N THR A 117 -26.55 10.18 -26.62
CA THR A 117 -26.21 8.84 -27.13
C THR A 117 -24.71 8.67 -27.36
N GLU A 118 -24.05 9.66 -27.98
CA GLU A 118 -22.60 9.60 -28.22
C GLU A 118 -21.81 9.60 -26.90
N ILE A 119 -22.21 10.43 -25.92
CA ILE A 119 -21.60 10.45 -24.59
C ILE A 119 -21.81 9.11 -23.88
N ALA A 120 -23.00 8.51 -23.95
CA ALA A 120 -23.26 7.20 -23.36
C ALA A 120 -22.35 6.12 -23.98
N SER A 121 -22.17 6.14 -25.31
CA SER A 121 -21.23 5.24 -26.00
C SER A 121 -19.76 5.53 -25.64
N LEU A 122 -19.39 6.78 -25.36
CA LEU A 122 -18.07 7.10 -24.82
C LEU A 122 -17.87 6.52 -23.42
N LEU A 123 -18.88 6.64 -22.53
CA LEU A 123 -18.84 6.10 -21.17
C LEU A 123 -18.65 4.57 -21.16
N ASP A 124 -19.25 3.84 -22.12
CA ASP A 124 -19.07 2.38 -22.26
C ASP A 124 -17.60 1.96 -22.47
N ASN A 125 -16.78 2.85 -23.03
CA ASN A 125 -15.38 2.59 -23.31
C ASN A 125 -14.44 3.01 -22.16
N LEU A 126 -14.96 3.60 -21.09
CA LEU A 126 -14.19 4.21 -19.99
C LEU A 126 -14.19 3.34 -18.72
N SER A 127 -13.76 2.08 -18.85
CA SER A 127 -13.83 1.08 -17.76
C SER A 127 -12.94 1.34 -16.53
N THR A 128 -11.96 2.25 -16.63
CA THR A 128 -10.99 2.52 -15.56
C THR A 128 -10.85 4.02 -15.23
N ASN A 129 -11.59 4.88 -15.92
CA ASN A 129 -11.47 6.34 -15.80
C ASN A 129 -12.56 6.91 -14.89
N GLN A 130 -12.29 8.07 -14.29
CA GLN A 130 -13.34 8.82 -13.59
C GLN A 130 -13.97 9.81 -14.56
N VAL A 131 -15.30 9.93 -14.52
CA VAL A 131 -16.03 10.83 -15.40
C VAL A 131 -16.91 11.77 -14.59
N GLY A 132 -16.92 13.04 -14.97
CA GLY A 132 -17.86 14.06 -14.48
C GLY A 132 -18.61 14.70 -15.65
N ILE A 133 -19.83 15.16 -15.40
CA ILE A 133 -20.68 15.80 -16.41
C ILE A 133 -21.12 17.17 -15.90
N VAL A 134 -20.85 18.19 -16.68
CA VAL A 134 -21.28 19.57 -16.46
C VAL A 134 -22.24 19.94 -17.57
N ALA A 135 -23.44 20.39 -17.22
CA ALA A 135 -24.38 20.93 -18.20
C ALA A 135 -24.32 22.45 -18.14
N PHE A 136 -24.33 23.10 -19.30
CA PHE A 136 -24.31 24.57 -19.38
C PHE A 136 -25.37 25.08 -20.36
N ALA A 137 -25.93 26.23 -20.03
CA ALA A 137 -26.78 27.04 -20.91
C ALA A 137 -26.43 28.51 -20.66
N GLY A 138 -27.31 29.30 -20.04
CA GLY A 138 -26.96 30.63 -19.55
C GLY A 138 -26.13 30.63 -18.26
N ASP A 139 -26.13 29.53 -17.51
CA ASP A 139 -25.25 29.27 -16.37
C ASP A 139 -24.78 27.80 -16.42
N ALA A 140 -23.62 27.48 -15.83
CA ALA A 140 -23.07 26.12 -15.77
C ALA A 140 -23.36 25.42 -14.44
N HIS A 141 -23.78 24.15 -14.49
CA HIS A 141 -24.10 23.34 -13.32
C HIS A 141 -23.45 21.96 -13.41
N VAL A 142 -22.87 21.51 -12.29
CA VAL A 142 -22.33 20.16 -12.16
C VAL A 142 -23.49 19.19 -11.99
N MET A 143 -23.79 18.40 -13.03
CA MET A 143 -24.86 17.41 -13.01
C MET A 143 -24.40 16.09 -12.41
N CYS A 144 -23.16 15.70 -12.70
CA CYS A 144 -22.52 14.52 -12.13
C CYS A 144 -21.11 14.89 -11.66
N PRO A 145 -20.81 14.79 -10.35
CA PRO A 145 -19.44 14.95 -9.86
C PRO A 145 -18.56 13.80 -10.37
N LEU A 146 -17.25 13.99 -10.31
CA LEU A 146 -16.27 13.02 -10.79
C LEU A 146 -16.46 11.65 -10.10
N THR A 147 -16.81 10.62 -10.87
CA THR A 147 -17.11 9.28 -10.37
C THR A 147 -16.50 8.18 -11.26
N PRO A 148 -16.03 7.06 -10.69
CA PRO A 148 -15.66 5.88 -11.46
C PRO A 148 -16.87 5.07 -11.94
N ASP A 149 -18.08 5.39 -11.46
CA ASP A 149 -19.31 4.68 -11.81
C ASP A 149 -19.94 5.26 -13.10
N THR A 150 -19.67 4.59 -14.22
CA THR A 150 -20.18 4.98 -15.54
C THR A 150 -21.69 4.81 -15.67
N GLU A 151 -22.30 3.87 -14.94
CA GLU A 151 -23.76 3.65 -14.97
C GLU A 151 -24.49 4.77 -14.25
N ALA A 152 -23.96 5.21 -13.10
CA ALA A 152 -24.46 6.40 -12.42
C ALA A 152 -24.35 7.65 -13.31
N ALA A 153 -23.23 7.83 -14.02
CA ALA A 153 -23.04 8.96 -14.93
C ALA A 153 -24.07 8.97 -16.08
N LYS A 154 -24.43 7.80 -16.64
CA LYS A 154 -25.49 7.69 -17.66
C LYS A 154 -26.86 8.10 -17.12
N LEU A 155 -27.19 7.71 -15.89
CA LEU A 155 -28.44 8.12 -15.24
C LEU A 155 -28.54 9.66 -15.14
N PHE A 156 -27.46 10.33 -14.74
CA PHE A 156 -27.42 11.79 -14.67
C PHE A 156 -27.50 12.44 -16.04
N LEU A 157 -26.86 11.87 -17.06
CA LEU A 157 -26.92 12.34 -18.45
C LEU A 157 -28.36 12.35 -19.00
N ASP A 158 -29.14 11.32 -18.70
CA ASP A 158 -30.51 11.19 -19.19
C ASP A 158 -31.44 12.27 -18.62
N ILE A 159 -31.20 12.71 -17.38
CA ILE A 159 -32.01 13.74 -16.69
C ILE A 159 -31.78 15.16 -17.26
N ILE A 160 -30.69 15.40 -18.01
CA ILE A 160 -30.36 16.74 -18.53
C ILE A 160 -31.39 17.19 -19.56
N ASP A 161 -32.17 18.21 -19.23
CA ASP A 161 -33.17 18.78 -20.14
C ASP A 161 -33.01 20.31 -20.22
N PRO A 162 -33.01 20.91 -21.42
CA PRO A 162 -33.00 22.37 -21.61
C PRO A 162 -34.14 23.09 -20.90
N GLU A 163 -35.28 22.43 -20.68
CA GLU A 163 -36.40 23.03 -19.94
C GLU A 163 -36.11 23.19 -18.44
N ASN A 164 -35.20 22.37 -17.89
CA ASN A 164 -34.82 22.40 -16.49
C ASN A 164 -33.64 23.37 -16.22
N MET A 165 -33.14 24.07 -17.23
CA MET A 165 -32.03 25.01 -17.09
C MET A 165 -32.51 26.37 -16.52
N PRO A 166 -31.94 26.87 -15.41
CA PRO A 166 -32.42 28.08 -14.73
C PRO A 166 -32.36 29.35 -15.58
N ARG A 167 -31.35 29.45 -16.46
CA ARG A 167 -31.14 30.59 -17.35
C ARG A 167 -30.99 30.14 -18.80
N PRO A 168 -31.81 30.66 -19.73
CA PRO A 168 -31.61 30.44 -21.15
C PRO A 168 -30.40 31.27 -21.64
N GLY A 169 -29.72 30.75 -22.66
CA GLY A 169 -28.53 31.38 -23.24
C GLY A 169 -27.43 30.34 -23.50
N THR A 170 -26.26 30.85 -23.87
CA THR A 170 -25.02 30.08 -23.99
C THR A 170 -23.90 30.96 -23.45
N ASP A 171 -23.42 30.66 -22.24
CA ASP A 171 -22.26 31.30 -21.62
C ASP A 171 -21.17 30.24 -21.45
N ILE A 172 -20.05 30.43 -22.16
CA ILE A 172 -18.95 29.44 -22.29
C ILE A 172 -17.77 29.76 -21.37
#